data_AF-A0A1G1JVC3-F1
#
_entry.id   AF-A0A1G1JVC3-F1
#
_cell.length_a   1.000
_cell.length_b   1.000
_cell.length_c   1.000
_cell.angle_alpha   90.00
_cell.angle_beta   90.00
_cell.angle_gamma   90.00
#
_symmetry.space_group_name_H-M   'P 1'
#
loop_
_entity.id
_entity.type
_entity.pdbx_description
1 polymer ?
#
loop_
_entity_poly.entity_id
_entity_poly.type
_entity_poly.pdbx_seq_one_letter_code
_entity_poly.pdbx_strand_id
1 'polypeptide(L)'
;MNARELTLNIAVNLGRIGRLAYEGRVDRLHQFLEETEEYVRELEKSPKSPRFEKTFNNFKEDFTELKNDARLDALWAEMIFTWANILTHRAQLA
;
A
#
# COMPACT_ATOMS: atom_id res chain seq x y z
N MET A 1 1.97 9.87 -13.46
CA MET A 1 0.83 9.94 -12.52
C MET A 1 1.13 11.01 -11.49
N ASN A 2 0.11 11.68 -10.95
CA ASN A 2 0.29 12.57 -9.81
C ASN A 2 0.26 11.79 -8.47
N ALA A 3 0.60 12.45 -7.36
CA ALA A 3 0.67 11.81 -6.05
C ALA A 3 -0.67 11.19 -5.61
N ARG A 4 -1.80 11.83 -5.95
CA ARG A 4 -3.14 11.30 -5.68
C ARG A 4 -3.42 10.00 -6.45
N GLU A 5 -3.13 9.96 -7.74
CA GLU A 5 -3.29 8.77 -8.58
C GLU A 5 -2.42 7.61 -8.08
N LEU A 6 -1.15 7.89 -7.77
CA LEU A 6 -0.22 6.90 -7.20
C LEU A 6 -0.75 6.35 -5.87
N THR A 7 -1.23 7.21 -4.99
CA THR A 7 -1.80 6.80 -3.69
C THR A 7 -3.02 5.90 -3.87
N LEU A 8 -3.89 6.20 -4.84
CA LEU A 8 -5.06 5.36 -5.14
C LEU A 8 -4.66 4.01 -5.75
N ASN A 9 -3.66 3.99 -6.63
CA ASN A 9 -3.15 2.73 -7.21
C ASN A 9 -2.53 1.83 -6.15
N ILE A 10 -1.75 2.40 -5.22
CA ILE A 10 -1.24 1.69 -4.04
C ILE A 10 -2.42 1.13 -3.22
N ALA A 11 -3.41 1.96 -2.88
CA ALA A 11 -4.56 1.52 -2.09
C ALA A 11 -5.34 0.36 -2.74
N VAL A 12 -5.56 0.42 -4.06
CA VAL A 12 -6.21 -0.66 -4.82
C VAL A 12 -5.38 -1.94 -4.76
N ASN A 13 -4.06 -1.86 -4.95
CA ASN A 13 -3.20 -3.04 -4.88
C ASN A 13 -3.15 -3.62 -3.48
N LEU A 14 -3.09 -2.80 -2.43
CA LEU A 14 -3.21 -3.28 -1.05
C LEU A 14 -4.54 -4.01 -0.82
N GLY A 15 -5.67 -3.49 -1.31
CA GLY A 15 -6.95 -4.17 -1.23
C GLY A 15 -6.95 -5.57 -1.90
N ARG A 16 -6.24 -5.71 -3.03
CA ARG A 16 -6.06 -7.01 -3.71
C ARG A 16 -5.14 -7.94 -2.91
N ILE A 17 -4.04 -7.42 -2.39
CA ILE A 17 -3.07 -8.17 -1.56
C ILE A 17 -3.76 -8.71 -0.31
N GLY A 18 -4.48 -7.85 0.43
CA GLY A 18 -5.19 -8.25 1.64
C GLY A 18 -6.22 -9.34 1.37
N ARG A 19 -6.97 -9.22 0.26
CA ARG A 19 -7.94 -10.24 -0.17
C ARG A 19 -7.26 -11.57 -0.50
N LEU A 20 -6.18 -11.53 -1.27
CA LEU A 20 -5.44 -12.73 -1.68
C LEU A 20 -4.83 -13.45 -0.47
N ALA A 21 -4.23 -12.70 0.46
CA ALA A 21 -3.71 -13.26 1.71
C ALA A 21 -4.82 -13.89 2.56
N TYR A 22 -5.95 -13.19 2.73
CA TYR A 22 -7.10 -13.70 3.48
C TYR A 22 -7.69 -14.98 2.85
N GLU A 23 -7.72 -15.07 1.52
CA GLU A 23 -8.17 -16.26 0.78
C GLU A 23 -7.10 -17.38 0.69
N GLY A 24 -5.89 -17.16 1.19
CA GLY A 24 -4.76 -18.11 1.09
C GLY A 24 -4.22 -18.29 -0.33
N ARG A 25 -4.42 -17.31 -1.22
CA ARG A 25 -4.05 -17.37 -2.64
C ARG A 25 -2.78 -16.58 -2.92
N VAL A 26 -1.65 -17.26 -3.06
CA VAL A 26 -0.33 -16.61 -3.17
C VAL A 26 0.11 -16.31 -4.60
N ASP A 27 -0.48 -16.96 -5.61
CA ASP A 27 0.03 -16.96 -7.00
C ASP A 27 0.21 -15.57 -7.62
N ARG A 28 -0.60 -14.59 -7.21
CA ARG A 28 -0.52 -13.20 -7.70
C ARG A 28 -0.12 -12.18 -6.63
N LEU A 29 0.09 -12.64 -5.40
CA LEU A 29 0.40 -11.76 -4.28
C LEU A 29 1.75 -11.07 -4.47
N HIS A 30 2.77 -11.82 -4.89
CA HIS A 30 4.09 -11.27 -5.17
C HIS A 30 4.07 -10.23 -6.29
N GLN A 31 3.32 -10.48 -7.37
CA GLN A 31 3.13 -9.51 -8.45
C GLN A 31 2.56 -8.19 -7.91
N PHE A 32 1.49 -8.24 -7.10
CA PHE A 32 0.91 -7.02 -6.56
C PHE A 32 1.82 -6.31 -5.55
N LEU A 33 2.63 -7.05 -4.78
CA LEU A 33 3.64 -6.44 -3.88
C LEU A 33 4.71 -5.69 -4.68
N GLU A 34 5.22 -6.27 -5.77
CA GLU A 34 6.20 -5.64 -6.65
C GLU A 34 5.63 -4.39 -7.33
N GLU A 35 4.44 -4.48 -7.92
CA GLU A 35 3.74 -3.31 -8.49
C GLU A 35 3.51 -2.22 -7.43
N THR A 36 3.16 -2.59 -6.20
CA THR A 36 2.96 -1.63 -5.11
C THR A 36 4.27 -0.92 -4.75
N GLU A 37 5.37 -1.66 -4.64
CA GLU A 37 6.71 -1.12 -4.38
C GLU A 37 7.13 -0.12 -5.48
N GLU A 38 6.84 -0.40 -6.74
CA GLU A 38 7.10 0.53 -7.85
C GLU A 38 6.31 1.84 -7.67
N TYR A 39 5.02 1.75 -7.37
CA TYR A 39 4.21 2.94 -7.09
C TYR A 39 4.70 3.71 -5.85
N VAL A 40 5.17 3.02 -4.80
CA VAL A 40 5.76 3.68 -3.62
C VAL A 40 7.00 4.49 -4.01
N ARG A 41 7.89 3.93 -4.84
CA ARG A 41 9.09 4.63 -5.33
C ARG A 41 8.77 5.83 -6.22
N GLU A 42 7.74 5.71 -7.06
CA GLU A 42 7.25 6.86 -7.83
C GLU A 42 6.62 7.93 -6.94
N LEU A 43 5.83 7.52 -5.94
CA LEU A 43 5.20 8.44 -5.00
C LEU A 43 6.24 9.18 -4.16
N GLU A 44 7.32 8.52 -3.76
CA GLU A 44 8.43 9.14 -3.01
C GLU A 44 9.05 10.33 -3.77
N LYS A 45 9.19 10.21 -5.09
CA LYS A 45 9.75 11.25 -5.97
C LYS A 45 8.74 12.31 -6.40
N SER A 46 7.45 12.01 -6.28
CA SER A 46 6.38 12.92 -6.70
C SER A 46 6.23 14.10 -5.73
N PRO A 47 5.90 15.31 -6.20
CA PRO A 47 5.47 16.41 -5.33
C PRO A 47 4.20 16.00 -4.56
N LYS A 48 4.19 16.22 -3.24
CA LYS A 48 3.07 15.86 -2.36
C LYS A 48 2.81 16.98 -1.38
N SER A 49 1.59 17.09 -0.86
CA SER A 49 1.33 18.09 0.18
C SER A 49 2.01 17.73 1.51
N PRO A 50 2.44 18.73 2.31
CA PRO A 50 2.97 18.49 3.66
C PRO A 50 1.98 17.77 4.59
N ARG A 51 0.67 17.90 4.33
CA ARG A 51 -0.38 17.22 5.11
C ARG A 51 -0.43 15.71 4.84
N PHE A 52 0.06 15.27 3.68
CA PHE A 52 0.12 13.87 3.29
C PHE A 52 1.47 13.22 3.60
N GLU A 53 2.56 13.98 3.67
CA GLU A 53 3.91 13.43 3.95
C GLU A 53 3.95 12.51 5.17
N LYS A 54 3.33 12.92 6.29
CA LYS A 54 3.27 12.08 7.49
C LYS A 54 2.56 10.74 7.23
N THR A 55 1.47 10.75 6.47
CA THR A 55 0.77 9.53 6.10
C THR A 55 1.64 8.64 5.21
N PHE A 56 2.32 9.24 4.23
CA PHE A 56 3.19 8.50 3.32
C PHE A 56 4.38 7.87 4.05
N ASN A 57 5.03 8.61 4.96
CA ASN A 57 6.18 8.10 5.72
C ASN A 57 5.80 6.92 6.62
N ASN A 58 4.69 7.04 7.37
CA ASN A 58 4.18 5.94 8.20
C ASN A 58 3.82 4.72 7.34
N PHE A 59 3.14 4.92 6.21
CA PHE A 59 2.82 3.84 5.29
C PHE A 59 4.08 3.14 4.77
N LYS A 60 5.10 3.90 4.37
CA LYS A 60 6.33 3.36 3.80
C LYS A 60 7.09 2.48 4.79
N GLU A 61 7.12 2.89 6.06
CA GLU A 61 7.73 2.12 7.15
C GLU A 61 6.98 0.79 7.34
N ASP A 62 5.68 0.83 7.61
CA ASP A 62 4.84 -0.35 7.81
C ASP A 62 4.85 -1.28 6.59
N PHE A 63 4.77 -0.73 5.37
CA PHE A 63 4.77 -1.53 4.15
C PHE A 63 6.10 -2.27 3.96
N THR A 64 7.22 -1.67 4.37
CA THR A 64 8.53 -2.33 4.33
C THR A 64 8.55 -3.53 5.26
N GLU A 65 8.00 -3.41 6.47
CA GLU A 65 7.88 -4.52 7.42
C GLU A 65 6.95 -5.61 6.90
N LEU A 66 5.75 -5.23 6.44
CA LEU A 66 4.74 -6.16 5.91
C LEU A 66 5.23 -6.95 4.70
N LYS A 67 6.04 -6.32 3.84
CA LYS A 67 6.62 -6.98 2.67
C LYS A 67 7.75 -7.95 3.05
N ASN A 68 8.59 -7.59 4.01
CA ASN A 68 9.74 -8.41 4.42
C ASN A 68 9.33 -9.59 5.31
N ASP A 69 8.24 -9.46 6.09
CA ASP A 69 7.66 -10.50 6.92
C ASP A 69 6.22 -10.81 6.48
N ALA A 70 6.08 -11.32 5.25
CA ALA A 70 4.79 -11.69 4.67
C ALA A 70 4.24 -12.97 5.31
N ARG A 71 3.58 -12.83 6.46
CA ARG A 71 2.99 -13.96 7.22
C ARG A 71 1.75 -14.54 6.58
N LEU A 72 1.04 -13.74 5.78
CA LEU A 72 -0.18 -14.11 5.06
C LEU A 72 -1.30 -14.66 5.96
N ASP A 73 -1.24 -14.36 7.25
CA ASP A 73 -2.30 -14.68 8.20
C ASP A 73 -3.38 -13.58 8.21
N ALA A 74 -4.45 -13.82 8.96
CA ALA A 74 -5.57 -12.89 9.05
C ALA A 74 -5.16 -11.52 9.60
N LEU A 75 -4.20 -11.47 10.53
CA LEU A 75 -3.72 -10.22 11.12
C LEU A 75 -2.91 -9.40 10.11
N TRP A 76 -2.03 -10.07 9.36
CA TRP A 76 -1.27 -9.46 8.28
C TRP A 76 -2.21 -8.90 7.20
N ALA A 77 -3.24 -9.67 6.80
CA ALA A 77 -4.25 -9.22 5.85
C ALA A 77 -5.03 -8.00 6.36
N GLU A 78 -5.40 -7.97 7.65
CA GLU A 78 -6.07 -6.84 8.29
C GLU A 78 -5.22 -5.56 8.28
N MET A 79 -3.91 -5.67 8.53
CA MET A 79 -2.98 -4.54 8.43
C MET A 79 -2.92 -3.98 7.00
N ILE A 80 -2.85 -4.86 5.99
CA ILE A 80 -2.87 -4.47 4.59
C ILE A 80 -4.19 -3.75 4.23
N PHE A 81 -5.34 -4.27 4.67
CA PHE A 81 -6.64 -3.62 4.46
C PHE A 81 -6.74 -2.26 5.16
N THR A 82 -6.17 -2.15 6.35
CA THR A 82 -6.11 -0.88 7.10
C THR A 82 -5.38 0.18 6.28
N TRP A 83 -4.21 -0.15 5.72
CA TRP A 83 -3.49 0.78 4.85
C TRP A 83 -4.23 1.07 3.55
N ALA A 84 -4.88 0.09 2.92
CA ALA A 84 -5.73 0.31 1.75
C ALA A 84 -6.80 1.37 2.02
N ASN A 85 -7.49 1.28 3.17
CA ASN A 85 -8.52 2.24 3.57
C ASN A 85 -7.95 3.63 3.87
N ILE A 86 -6.87 3.69 4.67
CA ILE A 86 -6.21 4.96 5.01
C ILE A 86 -5.78 5.69 3.74
N LEU A 87 -5.08 5.01 2.82
CA LEU A 87 -4.57 5.64 1.61
C LEU A 87 -5.70 6.05 0.67
N THR A 88 -6.77 5.27 0.56
CA THR A 88 -7.98 5.66 -0.20
C THR A 88 -8.53 7.01 0.28
N HIS A 89 -8.67 7.20 1.59
CA HIS A 89 -9.20 8.45 2.15
C HIS A 89 -8.19 9.61 2.10
N ARG A 90 -6.89 9.31 2.24
CA ARG A 90 -5.82 10.32 2.33
C ARG A 90 -5.28 10.74 0.97
N ALA A 91 -5.61 10.03 -0.11
CA ALA A 91 -5.23 10.39 -1.48
C ALA A 91 -5.68 11.80 -1.90
N GLN A 92 -6.79 12.32 -1.34
CA GLN A 92 -7.23 13.70 -1.60
C GLN A 92 -6.27 14.77 -1.04
N LEU A 93 -5.38 14.38 -0.12
CA LEU A 93 -4.38 15.25 0.48
C LEU A 93 -3.01 15.06 -0.18
N ALA A 94 -2.85 14.07 -1.06
CA ALA A 94 -1.58 13.75 -1.70
C ALA A 94 -1.17 14.83 -2.69
#